data_AF-A0A3B5Z4J7-F1
#
_entry.id   AF-A0A3B5Z4J7-F1
#
_cell.length_a   1.000
_cell.length_b   1.000
_cell.length_c   1.000
_cell.angle_alpha   90.00
_cell.angle_beta   90.00
_cell.angle_gamma   90.00
#
_symmetry.space_group_name_H-M   'P 1'
#
loop_
_entity.id
_entity.type
_entity.pdbx_description
1 polymer ?
#
loop_
_entity_poly.entity_id
_entity_poly.type
_entity_poly.pdbx_seq_one_letter_code
_entity_poly.pdbx_strand_id
1 'polypeptide(L)'
;MATQRMLFLMSLSLLLHLWAAEAAAGHTEEAQAQALLRWKSTLLNSSSLSSWSYAAPTCSWYGVTCDDHGRATQLRLTESNLNGTLDALYSVALSSLTVLQLYDNNLINTIPVNISLFLNLVTLNLGGNNFVGPIPYQFSKLKHLTDLDLSINMLSGPIPWSLSMLSTLELLKLGQNNLSGGIPEELGALHSLEVLDLNSNSLCGPIPTSLGQFSMLVWLDISGNHLSSTIPFELGNLTSLVYIDLS
;
A
#
# COMPACT_ATOMS: atom_id res chain seq x y z
N MET A 1 39.14 -37.59 -5.10
CA MET A 1 38.37 -36.56 -5.85
C MET A 1 36.87 -36.84 -5.91
N ALA A 2 36.42 -38.09 -6.11
CA ALA A 2 34.99 -38.42 -6.18
C ALA A 2 34.22 -38.23 -4.86
N THR A 3 34.81 -38.60 -3.72
CA THR A 3 34.20 -38.50 -2.38
C THR A 3 33.95 -37.06 -1.92
N GLN A 4 34.83 -36.13 -2.26
CA GLN A 4 34.72 -34.72 -1.88
C GLN A 4 33.67 -33.97 -2.73
N ARG A 5 33.48 -34.39 -3.99
CA ARG A 5 32.36 -33.91 -4.84
C ARG A 5 31.01 -34.42 -4.35
N MET A 6 30.94 -35.66 -3.86
CA MET A 6 29.70 -36.26 -3.35
C MET A 6 29.24 -35.60 -2.04
N LEU A 7 30.17 -35.29 -1.12
CA LEU A 7 29.88 -34.55 0.12
C LEU A 7 29.40 -33.11 -0.15
N PHE A 8 29.97 -32.43 -1.15
CA PHE A 8 29.56 -31.08 -1.53
C PHE A 8 28.17 -31.04 -2.21
N LEU A 9 27.85 -32.04 -3.02
CA LEU A 9 26.51 -32.18 -3.62
C LEU A 9 25.45 -32.53 -2.57
N MET A 10 25.80 -33.37 -1.58
CA MET A 10 24.90 -33.68 -0.46
C MET A 10 24.65 -32.46 0.43
N SER A 11 25.67 -31.67 0.78
CA SER A 11 25.49 -30.46 1.59
C SER A 11 24.70 -29.37 0.86
N LEU A 12 24.94 -29.17 -0.44
CA LEU A 12 24.17 -28.24 -1.26
C LEU A 12 22.71 -28.69 -1.40
N SER A 13 22.46 -30.00 -1.55
CA SER A 13 21.09 -30.55 -1.56
C SER A 13 20.41 -30.36 -0.21
N LEU A 14 21.09 -30.59 0.91
CA LEU A 14 20.53 -30.43 2.25
C LEU A 14 20.18 -28.97 2.53
N LEU A 15 21.03 -28.04 2.10
CA LEU A 15 20.79 -26.60 2.19
C LEU A 15 19.62 -26.15 1.30
N LEU A 16 19.50 -26.70 0.09
CA LEU A 16 18.34 -26.46 -0.80
C LEU A 16 17.04 -26.99 -0.19
N HIS A 17 17.06 -28.16 0.46
CA HIS A 17 15.89 -28.73 1.12
C HIS A 17 15.54 -27.98 2.41
N LEU A 18 16.54 -27.53 3.17
CA LEU A 18 16.32 -26.68 4.35
C LEU A 18 15.68 -25.35 3.94
N TRP A 19 16.20 -24.70 2.90
CA TRP A 19 15.66 -23.44 2.39
C TRP A 19 14.26 -23.62 1.80
N ALA A 20 13.99 -24.71 1.08
CA ALA A 20 12.66 -25.03 0.58
C ALA A 20 11.66 -25.34 1.72
N ALA A 21 12.11 -26.01 2.79
CA ALA A 21 11.27 -26.26 3.96
C ALA A 21 10.97 -24.97 4.74
N GLU A 22 11.92 -24.04 4.84
CA GLU A 22 11.73 -22.74 5.49
C GLU A 22 10.84 -21.80 4.66
N ALA A 23 10.97 -21.84 3.32
CA ALA A 23 10.06 -21.16 2.40
C ALA A 23 8.65 -21.77 2.44
N ALA A 24 8.52 -23.10 2.50
CA ALA A 24 7.22 -23.78 2.62
C ALA A 24 6.57 -23.56 4.00
N ALA A 25 7.35 -23.53 5.07
CA ALA A 25 6.88 -23.25 6.43
C ALA A 25 6.34 -21.81 6.56
N GLY A 26 6.89 -20.87 5.78
CA GLY A 26 6.37 -19.51 5.69
C GLY A 26 4.93 -19.42 5.18
N HIS A 27 4.45 -20.37 4.37
CA HIS A 27 3.14 -20.30 3.71
C HIS A 27 2.08 -21.24 4.30
N THR A 28 2.31 -21.81 5.48
CA THR A 28 1.32 -22.70 6.09
C THR A 28 0.10 -21.90 6.57
N GLU A 29 -1.06 -22.56 6.58
CA GLU A 29 -2.29 -22.01 7.17
C GLU A 29 -2.05 -21.52 8.61
N GLU A 30 -1.29 -22.29 9.39
CA GLU A 30 -0.93 -21.98 10.77
C GLU A 30 -0.06 -20.71 10.87
N ALA A 31 0.93 -20.53 9.99
CA ALA A 31 1.79 -19.34 10.00
C ALA A 31 1.01 -18.06 9.66
N GLN A 32 0.06 -18.15 8.73
CA GLN A 32 -0.82 -17.02 8.37
C GLN A 32 -1.79 -16.68 9.51
N ALA A 33 -2.40 -17.70 10.12
CA ALA A 33 -3.25 -17.54 11.30
C ALA A 33 -2.49 -16.86 12.44
N GLN A 34 -1.29 -17.35 12.75
CA GLN A 34 -0.44 -16.82 13.80
C GLN A 34 -0.06 -15.36 13.53
N ALA A 35 0.28 -15.00 12.29
CA ALA A 35 0.61 -13.63 11.91
C ALA A 35 -0.56 -12.67 12.14
N LEU A 36 -1.76 -13.02 11.65
CA LEU A 36 -2.96 -12.22 11.79
C LEU A 36 -3.41 -12.12 13.26
N LEU A 37 -3.35 -13.21 14.03
CA LEU A 37 -3.66 -13.19 15.46
C LEU A 37 -2.64 -12.38 16.27
N ARG A 38 -1.37 -12.41 15.89
CA ARG A 38 -0.34 -11.55 16.46
C ARG A 38 -0.64 -10.07 16.23
N TRP A 39 -1.07 -9.70 15.02
CA TRP A 39 -1.48 -8.32 14.78
C TRP A 39 -2.74 -7.96 15.59
N LYS A 40 -3.77 -8.82 15.56
CA LYS A 40 -5.00 -8.65 16.34
C LYS A 40 -4.73 -8.41 17.83
N SER A 41 -3.76 -9.09 18.43
CA SER A 41 -3.44 -8.91 19.86
C SER A 41 -2.76 -7.57 20.19
N THR A 42 -2.25 -6.85 19.18
CA THR A 42 -1.71 -5.49 19.34
C THR A 42 -2.76 -4.39 19.23
N LEU A 43 -3.96 -4.71 18.74
CA LEU A 43 -5.05 -3.75 18.57
C LEU A 43 -5.72 -3.46 19.91
N LEU A 44 -5.96 -2.18 20.19
CA LEU A 44 -6.72 -1.68 21.33
C LEU A 44 -8.22 -1.98 21.20
N ASN A 45 -8.76 -1.93 19.98
CA ASN A 45 -10.11 -2.39 19.65
C ASN A 45 -10.05 -3.30 18.43
N SER A 46 -10.51 -4.54 18.60
CA SER A 46 -10.61 -5.57 17.56
C SER A 46 -11.88 -6.41 17.70
N SER A 47 -12.93 -5.82 18.28
CA SER A 47 -14.22 -6.49 18.53
C SER A 47 -14.87 -7.06 17.26
N SER A 48 -14.73 -6.37 16.13
CA SER A 48 -15.14 -6.83 14.80
C SER A 48 -14.42 -8.10 14.33
N LEU A 49 -13.23 -8.40 14.85
CA LEU A 49 -12.42 -9.57 14.49
C LEU A 49 -12.75 -10.80 15.34
N SER A 50 -13.96 -10.89 15.92
CA SER A 50 -14.36 -11.98 16.82
C SER A 50 -14.24 -13.37 16.20
N SER A 51 -14.43 -13.51 14.88
CA SER A 51 -14.29 -14.78 14.17
C SER A 51 -12.85 -15.29 14.10
N TRP A 52 -11.84 -14.43 14.34
CA TRP A 52 -10.43 -14.79 14.20
C TRP A 52 -9.98 -15.63 15.39
N SER A 53 -9.81 -16.94 15.17
CA SER A 53 -9.33 -17.88 16.18
C SER A 53 -8.83 -19.18 15.53
N TYR A 54 -8.04 -19.97 16.26
CA TYR A 54 -7.60 -21.31 15.83
C TYR A 54 -8.74 -22.33 15.72
N ALA A 55 -9.97 -21.98 16.12
CA ALA A 55 -11.12 -22.88 16.02
C ALA A 55 -11.68 -22.98 14.58
N ALA A 56 -11.27 -22.09 13.68
CA ALA A 56 -11.73 -22.06 12.29
C ALA A 56 -10.58 -21.71 11.34
N PRO A 57 -10.60 -22.23 10.09
CA PRO A 57 -9.59 -21.91 9.08
C PRO A 57 -9.48 -20.40 8.83
N THR A 58 -8.26 -19.92 8.59
CA THR A 58 -7.98 -18.49 8.35
C THR A 58 -8.84 -17.90 7.23
N CYS A 59 -9.11 -18.68 6.19
CA CYS A 59 -9.91 -18.27 5.03
C CYS A 59 -11.41 -18.11 5.32
N SER A 60 -11.87 -18.51 6.51
CA SER A 60 -13.25 -18.30 6.97
C SER A 60 -13.38 -17.06 7.87
N TRP A 61 -12.26 -16.40 8.20
CA TRP A 61 -12.28 -15.27 9.10
C TRP A 61 -12.85 -14.03 8.40
N TYR A 62 -13.60 -13.22 9.17
CA TYR A 62 -14.15 -11.95 8.70
C TYR A 62 -13.04 -11.09 8.07
N GLY A 63 -13.29 -10.66 6.84
CA GLY A 63 -12.38 -9.82 6.07
C GLY A 63 -11.19 -10.54 5.43
N VAL A 64 -11.03 -11.86 5.60
CA VAL A 64 -9.96 -12.63 4.96
C VAL A 64 -10.50 -13.36 3.74
N THR A 65 -9.86 -13.18 2.58
CA THR A 65 -10.10 -14.00 1.38
C THR A 65 -8.82 -14.73 1.01
N CYS A 66 -8.96 -15.99 0.61
CA CYS A 66 -7.84 -16.82 0.16
C CYS A 66 -7.96 -17.19 -1.32
N ASP A 67 -6.82 -17.60 -1.90
CA ASP A 67 -6.80 -18.27 -3.21
C ASP A 67 -7.16 -19.76 -3.11
N ASP A 68 -7.17 -20.44 -4.26
CA ASP A 68 -7.45 -21.87 -4.38
C ASP A 68 -6.47 -22.77 -3.61
N HIS A 69 -5.33 -22.23 -3.18
CA HIS A 69 -4.31 -22.93 -2.39
C HIS A 69 -4.42 -22.61 -0.88
N GLY A 70 -5.44 -21.86 -0.45
CA GLY A 70 -5.65 -21.49 0.95
C GLY A 70 -4.71 -20.40 1.47
N ARG A 71 -4.06 -19.63 0.59
CA ARG A 71 -3.20 -18.51 0.97
C ARG A 71 -4.04 -17.24 1.05
N ALA A 72 -3.93 -16.48 2.13
CA ALA A 72 -4.60 -15.20 2.28
C ALA A 72 -4.09 -14.21 1.23
N THR A 73 -4.99 -13.80 0.33
CA THR A 73 -4.70 -12.87 -0.76
C THR A 73 -5.35 -11.51 -0.55
N GLN A 74 -6.40 -11.42 0.26
CA GLN A 74 -7.07 -10.16 0.56
C GLN A 74 -7.37 -10.04 2.04
N LEU A 75 -7.07 -8.87 2.60
CA LEU A 75 -7.48 -8.45 3.93
C LEU A 75 -8.32 -7.18 3.80
N ARG A 76 -9.64 -7.30 3.99
CA ARG A 76 -10.62 -6.22 3.86
C ARG A 76 -11.36 -6.03 5.17
N LEU A 77 -11.00 -4.99 5.90
CA LEU A 77 -11.55 -4.65 7.22
C LEU A 77 -12.03 -3.20 7.24
N THR A 78 -12.74 -2.79 6.19
CA THR A 78 -13.36 -1.45 6.08
C THR A 78 -14.37 -1.23 7.21
N GLU A 79 -14.44 -0.02 7.75
CA GLU A 79 -15.47 0.39 8.74
C GLU A 79 -15.56 -0.54 9.97
N SER A 80 -14.43 -1.14 10.35
CA SER A 80 -14.38 -2.22 11.34
C SER A 80 -14.07 -1.71 12.76
N ASN A 81 -14.04 -0.39 12.94
CA ASN A 81 -13.75 0.30 14.20
C ASN A 81 -12.44 -0.17 14.86
N LEU A 82 -11.46 -0.58 14.05
CA LEU A 82 -10.16 -1.07 14.53
C LEU A 82 -9.37 0.10 15.12
N ASN A 83 -8.76 -0.11 16.27
CA ASN A 83 -7.92 0.89 16.92
C ASN A 83 -6.58 0.24 17.31
N GLY A 84 -5.46 0.87 17.00
CA GLY A 84 -4.12 0.34 17.21
C GLY A 84 -3.15 0.77 16.10
N THR A 85 -2.07 0.01 15.89
CA THR A 85 -1.05 0.31 14.87
C THR A 85 -0.92 -0.82 13.84
N LEU A 86 -0.20 -0.56 12.76
CA LEU A 86 0.13 -1.56 11.74
C LEU A 86 1.47 -2.27 11.98
N ASP A 87 2.22 -1.94 13.04
CA ASP A 87 3.61 -2.36 13.22
C ASP A 87 3.81 -3.88 13.19
N ALA A 88 2.82 -4.62 13.70
CA ALA A 88 2.83 -6.08 13.79
C ALA A 88 2.11 -6.78 12.62
N LEU A 89 1.58 -6.04 11.65
CA LEU A 89 0.81 -6.62 10.54
C LEU A 89 1.69 -7.39 9.56
N TYR A 90 2.87 -6.86 9.24
CA TYR A 90 3.74 -7.52 8.26
C TYR A 90 4.27 -8.87 8.77
N SER A 91 4.13 -9.89 7.92
CA SER A 91 4.75 -11.20 8.07
C SER A 91 5.03 -11.79 6.68
N VAL A 92 6.13 -12.53 6.56
CA VAL A 92 6.45 -13.31 5.33
C VAL A 92 5.33 -14.28 4.97
N ALA A 93 4.56 -14.73 5.97
CA ALA A 93 3.44 -15.63 5.75
C ALA A 93 2.28 -15.01 4.96
N LEU A 94 2.15 -13.68 5.04
CA LEU A 94 1.13 -12.91 4.33
C LEU A 94 1.66 -12.32 3.01
N SER A 95 2.77 -12.85 2.47
CA SER A 95 3.39 -12.36 1.23
C SER A 95 2.54 -12.57 -0.02
N SER A 96 1.47 -13.38 0.05
CA SER A 96 0.51 -13.56 -1.04
C SER A 96 -0.57 -12.47 -1.07
N LEU A 97 -0.56 -11.50 -0.13
CA LEU A 97 -1.51 -10.40 -0.13
C LEU A 97 -1.38 -9.53 -1.39
N THR A 98 -2.52 -9.37 -2.04
CA THR A 98 -2.76 -8.50 -3.20
C THR A 98 -3.63 -7.31 -2.84
N VAL A 99 -4.47 -7.44 -1.80
CA VAL A 99 -5.37 -6.39 -1.35
C VAL A 99 -5.24 -6.20 0.15
N LEU A 100 -4.93 -4.97 0.56
CA LEU A 100 -5.02 -4.51 1.95
C LEU A 100 -5.97 -3.31 1.99
N GLN A 101 -7.18 -3.51 2.51
CA GLN A 101 -8.18 -2.46 2.69
C GLN A 101 -8.54 -2.31 4.16
N LEU A 102 -8.17 -1.16 4.72
CA LEU A 102 -8.42 -0.79 6.11
C LEU A 102 -9.13 0.57 6.19
N TYR A 103 -9.87 0.94 5.13
CA TYR A 103 -10.57 2.21 5.02
C TYR A 103 -11.51 2.45 6.21
N ASP A 104 -11.58 3.68 6.69
CA ASP A 104 -12.49 4.10 7.76
C ASP A 104 -12.34 3.27 9.05
N ASN A 105 -11.18 3.40 9.68
CA ASN A 105 -10.89 2.81 10.99
C ASN A 105 -10.22 3.88 11.89
N ASN A 106 -9.83 3.47 13.10
CA ASN A 106 -9.15 4.34 14.07
C ASN A 106 -7.67 3.96 14.22
N LEU A 107 -7.00 3.53 13.15
CA LEU A 107 -5.59 3.17 13.20
C LEU A 107 -4.73 4.43 13.33
N ILE A 108 -3.70 4.38 14.18
CA ILE A 108 -2.88 5.53 14.58
C ILE A 108 -1.39 5.28 14.26
N ASN A 109 -0.55 6.27 14.61
CA ASN A 109 0.90 6.30 14.43
C ASN A 109 1.33 6.35 12.96
N THR A 110 2.61 6.11 12.68
CA THR A 110 3.14 6.17 11.32
C THR A 110 2.81 4.90 10.55
N ILE A 111 2.66 5.03 9.23
CA ILE A 111 2.55 3.85 8.37
C ILE A 111 3.90 3.12 8.36
N PRO A 112 3.99 1.85 8.82
CA PRO A 112 5.26 1.15 8.93
C PRO A 112 5.87 0.89 7.55
N VAL A 113 7.17 1.11 7.42
CA VAL A 113 7.90 0.84 6.17
C VAL A 113 7.79 -0.62 5.74
N ASN A 114 7.53 -1.55 6.66
CA ASN A 114 7.37 -2.97 6.37
C ASN A 114 6.14 -3.29 5.51
N ILE A 115 5.16 -2.38 5.39
CA ILE A 115 4.06 -2.54 4.41
C ILE A 115 4.62 -2.63 2.97
N SER A 116 5.76 -1.99 2.70
CA SER A 116 6.45 -2.10 1.39
C SER A 116 7.03 -3.48 1.07
N LEU A 117 6.94 -4.44 2.00
CA LEU A 117 7.40 -5.82 1.82
C LEU A 117 6.27 -6.75 1.34
N PHE A 118 5.02 -6.29 1.28
CA PHE A 118 3.93 -7.00 0.61
C PHE A 118 4.03 -6.79 -0.91
N LEU A 119 5.06 -7.41 -1.52
CA LEU A 119 5.46 -7.12 -2.90
C LEU A 119 4.39 -7.39 -3.96
N ASN A 120 3.39 -8.20 -3.64
CA ASN A 120 2.28 -8.56 -4.53
C ASN A 120 1.06 -7.63 -4.40
N LEU A 121 1.13 -6.57 -3.58
CA LEU A 121 0.00 -5.64 -3.43
C LEU A 121 -0.33 -4.97 -4.76
N VAL A 122 -1.62 -5.03 -5.08
CA VAL A 122 -2.32 -4.36 -6.17
C VAL A 122 -3.13 -3.20 -5.62
N THR A 123 -3.80 -3.42 -4.47
CA THR A 123 -4.59 -2.38 -3.79
C THR A 123 -4.10 -2.17 -2.36
N LEU A 124 -3.74 -0.93 -2.04
CA LEU A 124 -3.46 -0.46 -0.68
C LEU A 124 -4.39 0.71 -0.34
N ASN A 125 -5.40 0.45 0.48
CA ASN A 125 -6.31 1.48 0.97
C ASN A 125 -6.20 1.59 2.49
N LEU A 126 -5.64 2.71 2.95
CA LEU A 126 -5.49 3.10 4.35
C LEU A 126 -6.25 4.41 4.64
N GLY A 127 -7.16 4.82 3.75
CA GLY A 127 -7.88 6.08 3.88
C GLY A 127 -8.82 6.09 5.09
N GLY A 128 -9.20 7.28 5.58
CA GLY A 128 -10.11 7.40 6.72
C GLY A 128 -9.53 6.79 8.00
N ASN A 129 -8.30 7.17 8.36
CA ASN A 129 -7.65 6.71 9.58
C ASN A 129 -6.98 7.90 10.29
N ASN A 130 -6.21 7.62 11.34
CA ASN A 130 -5.49 8.62 12.12
C ASN A 130 -3.97 8.48 11.94
N PHE A 131 -3.50 8.04 10.76
CA PHE A 131 -2.07 7.90 10.50
C PHE A 131 -1.38 9.27 10.46
N VAL A 132 -0.19 9.35 11.02
CA VAL A 132 0.65 10.56 11.10
C VAL A 132 2.01 10.34 10.45
N GLY A 133 2.75 11.42 10.23
CA GLY A 133 4.12 11.38 9.70
C GLY A 133 4.17 11.15 8.18
N PRO A 134 5.37 10.88 7.62
CA PRO A 134 5.56 10.86 6.18
C PRO A 134 5.03 9.61 5.50
N ILE A 135 4.62 9.77 4.24
CA ILE A 135 4.39 8.65 3.32
C ILE A 135 5.73 7.90 3.13
N PRO A 136 5.80 6.58 3.35
CA PRO A 136 7.04 5.82 3.17
C PRO A 136 7.51 5.82 1.71
N TYR A 137 8.70 6.38 1.43
CA TYR A 137 9.29 6.36 0.08
C TYR A 137 9.53 4.93 -0.44
N GLN A 138 9.63 3.95 0.47
CA GLN A 138 9.77 2.53 0.16
C GLN A 138 8.53 1.94 -0.52
N PHE A 139 7.38 2.63 -0.54
CA PHE A 139 6.23 2.21 -1.34
C PHE A 139 6.57 2.06 -2.82
N SER A 140 7.60 2.74 -3.31
CA SER A 140 8.22 2.52 -4.64
C SER A 140 8.58 1.06 -4.95
N LYS A 141 8.66 0.16 -3.96
CA LYS A 141 8.88 -1.29 -4.14
C LYS A 141 7.64 -2.07 -4.56
N LEU A 142 6.44 -1.52 -4.37
CA LEU A 142 5.15 -2.19 -4.64
C LEU A 142 4.82 -2.16 -6.13
N LYS A 143 5.59 -2.88 -6.96
CA LYS A 143 5.57 -2.76 -8.43
C LYS A 143 4.28 -3.20 -9.12
N HIS A 144 3.36 -3.81 -8.39
CA HIS A 144 2.06 -4.24 -8.90
C HIS A 144 0.92 -3.31 -8.47
N LEU A 145 1.21 -2.25 -7.72
CA LEU A 145 0.20 -1.39 -7.14
C LEU A 145 -0.52 -0.58 -8.23
N THR A 146 -1.85 -0.72 -8.27
CA THR A 146 -2.75 0.03 -9.15
C THR A 146 -3.51 1.08 -8.36
N ASP A 147 -3.84 0.78 -7.11
CA ASP A 147 -4.65 1.64 -6.24
C ASP A 147 -3.89 1.97 -4.96
N LEU A 148 -3.58 3.25 -4.77
CA LEU A 148 -3.06 3.79 -3.53
C LEU A 148 -3.98 4.87 -2.98
N ASP A 149 -4.66 4.55 -1.88
CA ASP A 149 -5.52 5.48 -1.16
C ASP A 149 -5.01 5.67 0.28
N LEU A 150 -4.49 6.88 0.55
CA LEU A 150 -4.04 7.34 1.86
C LEU A 150 -4.84 8.58 2.30
N SER A 151 -5.98 8.86 1.66
CA SER A 151 -6.78 10.06 1.90
C SER A 151 -7.36 10.09 3.32
N ILE A 152 -7.77 11.27 3.80
CA ILE A 152 -8.46 11.42 5.09
C ILE A 152 -7.64 10.83 6.24
N ASN A 153 -6.44 11.38 6.43
CA ASN A 153 -5.51 11.02 7.49
C ASN A 153 -4.82 12.30 8.03
N MET A 154 -3.79 12.15 8.85
CA MET A 154 -2.95 13.25 9.36
C MET A 154 -1.50 13.12 8.85
N LEU A 155 -1.30 12.56 7.65
CA LEU A 155 0.03 12.39 7.06
C LEU A 155 0.66 13.74 6.77
N SER A 156 1.98 13.84 6.93
CA SER A 156 2.71 15.10 6.83
C SER A 156 4.04 14.98 6.11
N GLY A 157 4.63 16.12 5.73
CA GLY A 157 5.84 16.16 4.92
C GLY A 157 5.55 16.02 3.43
N PRO A 158 6.59 15.86 2.59
CA PRO A 158 6.44 15.88 1.14
C PRO A 158 5.84 14.60 0.58
N ILE A 159 5.15 14.74 -0.56
CA ILE A 159 4.83 13.61 -1.43
C ILE A 159 6.18 13.03 -1.93
N PRO A 160 6.49 11.75 -1.67
CA PRO A 160 7.76 11.17 -2.13
C PRO A 160 7.79 11.09 -3.65
N TRP A 161 8.82 11.68 -4.28
CA TRP A 161 9.05 11.57 -5.73
C TRP A 161 9.11 10.10 -6.19
N SER A 162 9.53 9.19 -5.31
CA SER A 162 9.66 7.76 -5.59
C SER A 162 8.32 7.06 -5.89
N LEU A 163 7.17 7.69 -5.58
CA LEU A 163 5.87 7.19 -6.04
C LEU A 163 5.76 7.14 -7.57
N SER A 164 6.51 7.99 -8.29
CA SER A 164 6.65 7.93 -9.76
C SER A 164 7.17 6.58 -10.29
N MET A 165 7.80 5.77 -9.43
CA MET A 165 8.33 4.45 -9.80
C MET A 165 7.25 3.35 -9.84
N LEU A 166 5.99 3.69 -9.56
CA LEU A 166 4.83 2.79 -9.58
C LEU A 166 4.13 2.90 -10.93
N SER A 167 4.75 2.42 -12.01
CA SER A 167 4.26 2.60 -13.39
C SER A 167 2.88 1.99 -13.67
N THR A 168 2.41 1.10 -12.80
CA THR A 168 1.08 0.46 -12.86
C THR A 168 0.00 1.27 -12.14
N LEU A 169 0.34 2.37 -11.47
CA LEU A 169 -0.59 3.11 -10.64
C LEU A 169 -1.65 3.80 -11.51
N GLU A 170 -2.91 3.52 -11.21
CA GLU A 170 -4.11 4.04 -11.88
C GLU A 170 -4.82 5.05 -10.97
N LEU A 171 -4.79 4.83 -9.65
CA LEU A 171 -5.43 5.69 -8.65
C LEU A 171 -4.42 6.09 -7.57
N LEU A 172 -4.24 7.41 -7.42
CA LEU A 172 -3.47 8.03 -6.34
C LEU A 172 -4.33 9.04 -5.59
N LYS A 173 -4.77 8.68 -4.38
CA LYS A 173 -5.54 9.54 -3.49
C LYS A 173 -4.76 9.85 -2.23
N LEU A 174 -4.37 11.11 -2.08
CA LEU A 174 -3.66 11.67 -0.94
C LEU A 174 -4.42 12.86 -0.32
N GLY A 175 -5.64 13.14 -0.79
CA GLY A 175 -6.47 14.25 -0.33
C GLY A 175 -6.76 14.25 1.17
N GLN A 176 -7.08 15.41 1.73
CA GLN A 176 -7.41 15.58 3.15
C GLN A 176 -6.33 15.03 4.09
N ASN A 177 -5.13 15.57 3.97
CA ASN A 177 -3.97 15.29 4.83
C ASN A 177 -3.27 16.60 5.20
N ASN A 178 -2.09 16.52 5.83
CA ASN A 178 -1.24 17.67 6.16
C ASN A 178 0.08 17.63 5.37
N LEU A 179 0.04 17.15 4.13
CA LEU A 179 1.21 17.07 3.23
C LEU A 179 1.67 18.46 2.83
N SER A 180 2.98 18.64 2.63
CA SER A 180 3.60 19.93 2.36
C SER A 180 4.67 19.85 1.28
N GLY A 181 5.23 21.00 0.86
CA GLY A 181 6.16 21.06 -0.26
C GLY A 181 5.45 21.00 -1.61
N GLY A 182 6.22 20.85 -2.69
CA GLY A 182 5.67 20.82 -4.05
C GLY A 182 5.16 19.45 -4.48
N ILE A 183 4.28 19.46 -5.49
CA ILE A 183 3.95 18.26 -6.26
C ILE A 183 5.22 17.86 -7.03
N PRO A 184 5.77 16.64 -6.84
CA PRO A 184 6.99 16.23 -7.53
C PRO A 184 6.79 16.18 -9.04
N GLU A 185 7.72 16.75 -9.81
CA GLU A 185 7.65 16.70 -11.29
C GLU A 185 7.70 15.27 -11.82
N GLU A 186 8.37 14.36 -11.10
CA GLU A 186 8.51 12.96 -11.46
C GLU A 186 7.18 12.22 -11.53
N LEU A 187 6.12 12.72 -10.86
CA LEU A 187 4.81 12.09 -10.92
C LEU A 187 4.28 12.01 -12.36
N GLY A 188 4.66 12.92 -13.26
CA GLY A 188 4.29 12.87 -14.68
C GLY A 188 4.69 11.57 -15.41
N ALA A 189 5.58 10.76 -14.83
CA ALA A 189 5.93 9.44 -15.35
C ALA A 189 4.86 8.35 -15.13
N LEU A 190 3.80 8.62 -14.37
CA LEU A 190 2.69 7.69 -14.11
C LEU A 190 1.68 7.69 -15.28
N HIS A 191 2.09 7.16 -16.43
CA HIS A 191 1.30 7.20 -17.68
C HIS A 191 -0.04 6.44 -17.60
N SER A 192 -0.19 5.53 -16.66
CA SER A 192 -1.42 4.75 -16.41
C SER A 192 -2.40 5.46 -15.46
N LEU A 193 -2.02 6.60 -14.91
CA LEU A 193 -2.82 7.27 -13.87
C LEU A 193 -4.12 7.83 -14.44
N GLU A 194 -5.23 7.43 -13.83
CA GLU A 194 -6.59 7.87 -14.16
C GLU A 194 -7.13 8.88 -13.14
N VAL A 195 -6.76 8.72 -11.87
CA VAL A 195 -7.21 9.57 -10.77
C VAL A 195 -6.04 10.09 -9.98
N LEU A 196 -5.91 11.42 -9.94
CA LEU A 196 -5.01 12.14 -9.04
C LEU A 196 -5.83 13.05 -8.13
N ASP A 197 -5.88 12.72 -6.84
CA ASP A 197 -6.55 13.51 -5.81
C ASP A 197 -5.56 13.89 -4.71
N LEU A 198 -5.20 15.17 -4.67
CA LEU A 198 -4.27 15.78 -3.72
C LEU A 198 -4.95 16.90 -2.91
N ASN A 199 -6.28 16.94 -2.91
CA ASN A 199 -7.02 18.08 -2.38
C ASN A 199 -6.80 18.30 -0.87
N SER A 200 -7.13 19.49 -0.38
CA SER A 200 -7.15 19.80 1.06
C SER A 200 -5.87 19.37 1.79
N ASN A 201 -4.72 19.88 1.32
CA ASN A 201 -3.40 19.67 1.90
C ASN A 201 -2.70 21.03 2.09
N SER A 202 -1.41 21.04 2.44
CA SER A 202 -0.57 22.24 2.53
C SER A 202 0.49 22.29 1.42
N LEU A 203 0.19 21.72 0.24
CA LEU A 203 1.12 21.70 -0.90
C LEU A 203 1.34 23.11 -1.44
N CYS A 204 2.56 23.42 -1.89
CA CYS A 204 2.95 24.75 -2.33
C CYS A 204 3.89 24.73 -3.53
N GLY A 205 4.19 25.90 -4.10
CA GLY A 205 5.01 25.98 -5.32
C GLY A 205 4.18 25.79 -6.60
N PRO A 206 4.83 25.68 -7.77
CA PRO A 206 4.11 25.60 -9.05
C PRO A 206 3.39 24.28 -9.24
N ILE A 207 2.33 24.30 -10.05
CA ILE A 207 1.77 23.07 -10.64
C ILE A 207 2.79 22.56 -11.69
N PRO A 208 3.31 21.34 -11.57
CA PRO A 208 4.28 20.81 -12.52
C PRO A 208 3.72 20.72 -13.95
N THR A 209 4.50 21.16 -14.94
CA THR A 209 4.13 21.00 -16.36
C THR A 209 4.03 19.52 -16.75
N SER A 210 4.76 18.65 -16.06
CA SER A 210 4.73 17.20 -16.25
C SER A 210 3.38 16.56 -15.94
N LEU A 211 2.49 17.21 -15.17
CA LEU A 211 1.12 16.71 -15.00
C LEU A 211 0.37 16.65 -16.34
N GLY A 212 0.73 17.48 -17.32
CA GLY A 212 0.19 17.41 -18.69
C GLY A 212 0.59 16.15 -19.47
N GLN A 213 1.43 15.27 -18.90
CA GLN A 213 1.85 14.00 -19.53
C GLN A 213 0.91 12.83 -19.24
N PHE A 214 -0.07 12.99 -18.34
CA PHE A 214 -1.00 11.92 -17.99
C PHE A 214 -2.03 11.66 -19.09
N SER A 215 -1.71 10.77 -20.03
CA SER A 215 -2.59 10.48 -21.17
C SER A 215 -3.92 9.82 -20.78
N MET A 216 -3.98 9.15 -19.63
CA MET A 216 -5.17 8.44 -19.15
C MET A 216 -5.94 9.19 -18.04
N LEU A 217 -5.51 10.39 -17.65
CA LEU A 217 -6.12 11.08 -16.51
C LEU A 217 -7.56 11.49 -16.80
N VAL A 218 -8.47 11.07 -15.92
CA VAL A 218 -9.91 11.38 -15.97
C VAL A 218 -10.30 12.35 -14.85
N TRP A 219 -9.61 12.27 -13.70
CA TRP A 219 -9.91 13.09 -12.52
C TRP A 219 -8.64 13.73 -11.97
N LEU A 220 -8.64 15.07 -11.91
CA LEU A 220 -7.61 15.87 -11.27
C LEU A 220 -8.23 16.77 -10.20
N ASP A 221 -7.92 16.52 -8.93
CA ASP A 221 -8.28 17.42 -7.84
C ASP A 221 -7.02 17.80 -7.06
N ILE A 222 -6.63 19.08 -7.14
CA ILE A 222 -5.54 19.65 -6.34
C ILE A 222 -6.02 20.85 -5.51
N SER A 223 -7.34 20.98 -5.36
CA SER A 223 -7.99 22.09 -4.68
C SER A 223 -7.63 22.19 -3.21
N GLY A 224 -7.80 23.37 -2.60
CA GLY A 224 -7.55 23.56 -1.18
C GLY A 224 -6.08 23.38 -0.80
N ASN A 225 -5.16 23.83 -1.65
CA ASN A 225 -3.71 23.87 -1.42
C ASN A 225 -3.17 25.31 -1.52
N HIS A 226 -1.85 25.48 -1.36
CA HIS A 226 -1.14 26.75 -1.50
C HIS A 226 -0.29 26.81 -2.79
N LEU A 227 -0.79 26.20 -3.87
CA LEU A 227 -0.11 26.14 -5.16
C LEU A 227 -0.07 27.52 -5.83
N SER A 228 0.93 27.72 -6.69
CA SER A 228 1.13 28.95 -7.44
C SER A 228 -0.05 29.24 -8.37
N SER A 229 -0.33 30.52 -8.61
CA SER A 229 -1.49 30.98 -9.37
C SER A 229 -1.41 30.77 -10.88
N THR A 230 -0.28 30.29 -11.42
CA THR A 230 -0.15 30.07 -12.86
C THR A 230 -0.50 28.63 -13.22
N ILE A 231 -1.59 28.46 -13.96
CA ILE A 231 -2.02 27.18 -14.53
C ILE A 231 -1.13 26.88 -15.76
N PRO A 232 -0.38 25.76 -15.79
CA PRO A 232 0.42 25.37 -16.94
C PRO A 232 -0.45 25.08 -18.17
N PHE A 233 -0.03 25.55 -19.35
CA PHE A 233 -0.78 25.30 -20.59
C PHE A 233 -0.74 23.81 -20.99
N GLU A 234 0.26 23.06 -20.51
CA GLU A 234 0.42 21.62 -20.69
C GLU A 234 -0.75 20.81 -20.11
N LEU A 235 -1.48 21.34 -19.12
CA LEU A 235 -2.73 20.70 -18.66
C LEU A 235 -3.78 20.59 -19.78
N GLY A 236 -3.68 21.43 -20.83
CA GLY A 236 -4.50 21.30 -22.03
C GLY A 236 -4.25 20.03 -22.85
N ASN A 237 -3.17 19.28 -22.58
CA ASN A 237 -2.89 17.98 -23.21
C ASN A 237 -3.69 16.82 -22.58
N LEU A 238 -4.36 17.05 -21.44
CA LEU A 238 -5.15 16.04 -20.73
C LEU A 238 -6.48 15.77 -21.43
N THR A 239 -6.41 15.13 -22.61
CA THR A 239 -7.59 14.94 -23.48
C THR A 239 -8.65 13.98 -22.92
N SER A 240 -8.30 13.16 -21.93
CA SER A 240 -9.21 12.22 -21.25
C SER A 240 -9.92 12.83 -20.03
N LEU A 241 -9.58 14.07 -19.65
CA LEU A 241 -9.99 14.68 -18.39
C LEU A 241 -11.49 15.01 -18.40
N VAL A 242 -12.18 14.55 -17.36
CA VAL A 242 -13.63 14.77 -17.15
C VAL A 242 -13.88 15.69 -15.97
N TYR A 243 -13.05 15.59 -14.93
CA TYR A 243 -13.12 16.44 -13.74
C TYR A 243 -11.79 17.13 -13.48
N ILE A 244 -11.86 18.43 -13.22
CA ILE A 244 -10.72 19.25 -12.82
C ILE A 244 -11.15 20.23 -11.73
N ASP A 245 -10.45 20.21 -10.60
CA ASP A 245 -10.55 21.24 -9.56
C ASP A 245 -9.15 21.70 -9.13
N LEU A 246 -8.92 23.00 -9.28
CA LEU A 246 -7.64 23.68 -8.99
C LEU A 246 -7.82 24.81 -7.96
N SER A 247 -8.98 24.87 -7.29
CA SER A 247 -9.40 26.01 -6.46
C SER A 247 -8.62 26.22 -5.16
#